data_AF-A0A1D9DYZ1-F1
#
_entry.id   AF-A0A1D9DYZ1-F1
#
_cell.length_a   1.000
_cell.length_b   1.000
_cell.length_c   1.000
_cell.angle_alpha   90.00
_cell.angle_beta   90.00
_cell.angle_gamma   90.00
#
_symmetry.space_group_name_H-M   'P 1'
#
loop_
_entity.id
_entity.type
_entity.pdbx_description
1 polymer ?
#
loop_
_entity_poly.entity_id
_entity_poly.type
_entity_poly.pdbx_seq_one_letter_code
_entity_poly.pdbx_strand_id
1 'polypeptide(L)'
;MNLNGDAANCDAISFYLNKSGIGSTVVDYRLGQTWSPDADFIVVGHGSMAAWNSLTDLKPVIAKFLLAARDNGALVLLVSSAISELADSLGLHVQFAEIERQSKFTHTEFENQKIVGYLNSDRNLPLFERQNGFWLTSLHGPLVAKNPQLLETWFSTVAVLDDQLQDAVNSARDLAIALADE
;
A
#
# COMPACT_ATOMS: atom_id res chain seq x y z
N MET A 1 -6.92 9.32 1.29
CA MET A 1 -6.05 10.19 0.48
C MET A 1 -5.87 9.53 -0.88
N ASN A 2 -6.19 10.19 -1.99
CA ASN A 2 -6.27 9.53 -3.31
C ASN A 2 -5.82 10.43 -4.48
N LEU A 3 -4.80 11.28 -4.28
CA LEU A 3 -4.43 12.31 -5.26
C LEU A 3 -3.94 11.71 -6.60
N ASN A 4 -3.32 10.53 -6.56
CA ASN A 4 -2.80 9.84 -7.74
C ASN A 4 -3.48 8.47 -7.99
N GLY A 5 -4.70 8.27 -7.49
CA GLY A 5 -5.43 7.00 -7.71
C GLY A 5 -4.91 5.83 -6.88
N ASP A 6 -4.14 6.09 -5.82
CA ASP A 6 -3.52 5.05 -4.99
C ASP A 6 -4.54 4.16 -4.28
N ALA A 7 -5.78 4.63 -4.07
CA ALA A 7 -6.87 3.84 -3.52
C ALA A 7 -7.25 2.64 -4.43
N ALA A 8 -6.96 2.72 -5.73
CA ALA A 8 -7.19 1.62 -6.67
C ALA A 8 -6.34 0.37 -6.36
N ASN A 9 -5.33 0.46 -5.49
CA ASN A 9 -4.68 -0.73 -4.94
C ASN A 9 -5.67 -1.61 -4.18
N CYS A 10 -6.59 -1.03 -3.40
CA CYS A 10 -7.63 -1.79 -2.69
C CYS A 10 -8.58 -2.47 -3.68
N ASP A 11 -8.95 -1.78 -4.76
CA ASP A 11 -9.80 -2.35 -5.81
C ASP A 11 -9.12 -3.51 -6.54
N ALA A 12 -7.83 -3.37 -6.85
CA ALA A 12 -7.05 -4.44 -7.48
C ALA A 12 -6.94 -5.67 -6.56
N ILE A 13 -6.62 -5.47 -5.26
CA ILE A 13 -6.59 -6.56 -4.28
C ILE A 13 -7.96 -7.25 -4.20
N SER A 14 -9.04 -6.47 -4.06
CA SER A 14 -10.41 -6.97 -4.00
C SER A 14 -10.77 -7.78 -5.26
N PHE A 15 -10.41 -7.28 -6.44
CA PHE A 15 -10.62 -8.00 -7.69
C PHE A 15 -9.95 -9.38 -7.67
N TYR A 16 -8.68 -9.44 -7.27
CA TYR A 16 -7.94 -10.71 -7.23
C TYR A 16 -8.47 -11.68 -6.17
N LEU A 17 -8.79 -11.19 -4.97
CA LEU A 17 -9.41 -12.01 -3.92
C LEU A 17 -10.75 -12.60 -4.40
N ASN A 18 -11.63 -11.77 -4.95
CA ASN A 18 -12.94 -12.21 -5.44
C ASN A 18 -12.81 -13.20 -6.60
N LYS A 19 -11.85 -13.00 -7.50
CA LYS A 19 -11.57 -13.93 -8.61
C LYS A 19 -11.09 -15.29 -8.11
N SER A 20 -10.41 -15.31 -6.98
CA SER A 20 -9.97 -16.53 -6.31
C SER A 20 -10.99 -17.12 -5.35
N GLY A 21 -12.23 -16.62 -5.33
CA GLY A 21 -13.30 -17.14 -4.48
C GLY A 21 -13.27 -16.65 -3.03
N ILE A 22 -12.36 -15.74 -2.68
CA ILE A 22 -12.33 -15.08 -1.37
C ILE A 22 -13.17 -13.81 -1.44
N GLY A 23 -14.25 -13.77 -0.65
CA GLY A 23 -15.04 -12.55 -0.51
C GLY A 23 -14.22 -11.44 0.13
N SER A 24 -14.27 -10.23 -0.44
CA SER A 24 -13.56 -9.07 0.09
C SER A 24 -14.48 -7.85 0.18
N THR A 25 -14.19 -6.94 1.12
CA THR A 25 -14.91 -5.68 1.29
C THR A 25 -13.92 -4.53 1.30
N VAL A 26 -14.12 -3.54 0.44
CA VAL A 26 -13.34 -2.30 0.44
C VAL A 26 -14.08 -1.26 1.27
N VAL A 27 -13.40 -0.71 2.28
CA VAL A 27 -13.97 0.31 3.18
C VAL A 27 -13.16 1.59 3.07
N ASP A 28 -13.85 2.68 2.70
CA ASP A 28 -13.28 4.02 2.71
C ASP A 28 -13.44 4.67 4.09
N TYR A 29 -12.33 4.77 4.83
CA TYR A 29 -12.33 5.49 6.10
C TYR A 29 -12.37 7.01 5.89
N ARG A 30 -13.41 7.64 6.47
CA ARG A 30 -13.59 9.09 6.47
C ARG A 30 -13.35 9.68 7.85
N LEU A 31 -13.12 10.99 7.88
CA LEU A 31 -13.03 11.76 9.11
C LEU A 31 -14.31 11.64 9.94
N GLY A 32 -14.15 11.50 11.25
CA GLY A 32 -15.28 11.37 12.19
C GLY A 32 -15.93 9.98 12.25
N GLN A 33 -15.41 9.01 11.50
CA GLN A 33 -15.84 7.62 11.61
C GLN A 33 -14.95 6.84 12.59
N THR A 34 -15.52 5.83 13.24
CA THR A 34 -14.74 4.83 13.97
C THR A 34 -14.00 3.96 12.96
N TRP A 35 -12.68 3.81 13.14
CA TRP A 35 -11.86 2.95 12.31
C TRP A 35 -11.67 1.61 12.99
N SER A 36 -11.96 0.52 12.28
CA SER A 36 -11.72 -0.84 12.79
C SER A 36 -10.29 -1.26 12.43
N PRO A 37 -9.46 -1.68 13.40
CA PRO A 37 -8.12 -2.19 13.13
C PRO A 37 -8.13 -3.61 12.53
N ASP A 38 -9.29 -4.24 12.38
CA ASP A 38 -9.44 -5.61 11.85
C ASP A 38 -9.36 -5.67 10.32
N ALA A 39 -8.77 -4.67 9.68
CA ALA A 39 -8.58 -4.66 8.23
C ALA A 39 -7.34 -5.47 7.88
N ASP A 40 -7.48 -6.38 6.92
CA ASP A 40 -6.39 -7.20 6.38
C ASP A 40 -5.35 -6.37 5.60
N PHE A 41 -5.84 -5.40 4.83
CA PHE A 41 -5.04 -4.50 4.01
C PHE A 41 -5.45 -3.05 4.25
N ILE A 42 -4.47 -2.18 4.45
CA ILE A 42 -4.67 -0.74 4.60
C ILE A 42 -3.76 0.00 3.63
N VAL A 43 -4.34 0.89 2.83
CA VAL A 43 -3.60 1.79 1.94
C VAL A 43 -3.78 3.23 2.39
N VAL A 44 -2.67 3.90 2.69
CA VAL A 44 -2.62 5.34 2.92
C VAL A 44 -1.99 5.99 1.68
N GLY A 45 -2.85 6.45 0.79
CA GLY A 45 -2.44 7.04 -0.49
C GLY A 45 -1.79 8.42 -0.38
N HIS A 46 -1.34 8.93 -1.52
CA HIS A 46 -0.83 10.28 -1.66
C HIS A 46 -1.93 11.32 -1.45
N GLY A 47 -1.58 12.41 -0.76
CA GLY A 47 -2.45 13.56 -0.57
C GLY A 47 -1.68 14.87 -0.70
N SER A 48 -2.43 15.93 -1.02
CA SER A 48 -1.86 17.26 -1.11
C SER A 48 -1.43 17.77 0.26
N MET A 49 -0.54 18.77 0.27
CA MET A 49 -0.15 19.47 1.51
C MET A 49 -1.37 20.03 2.25
N ALA A 50 -2.34 20.61 1.52
CA ALA A 50 -3.58 21.12 2.12
C ALA A 50 -4.40 20.01 2.80
N ALA A 51 -4.47 18.82 2.20
CA ALA A 51 -5.18 17.68 2.77
C ALA A 51 -4.45 17.10 4.00
N TRP A 52 -3.11 17.11 4.03
CA TRP A 52 -2.37 16.73 5.25
C TRP A 52 -2.49 17.77 6.35
N ASN A 53 -2.50 19.06 5.99
CA ASN A 53 -2.65 20.15 6.96
C ASN A 53 -4.02 20.10 7.65
N SER A 54 -5.09 19.75 6.94
CA SER A 54 -6.41 19.58 7.56
C SER A 54 -6.51 18.35 8.48
N LEU A 55 -5.53 17.45 8.42
CA LEU A 55 -5.43 16.25 9.25
C LEU A 55 -4.39 16.38 10.37
N THR A 56 -3.75 17.54 10.54
CA THR A 56 -2.60 17.72 11.47
C THR A 56 -2.88 17.15 12.87
N ASP A 57 -4.00 17.52 13.47
CA ASP A 57 -4.38 17.08 14.82
C ASP A 57 -4.78 15.60 14.89
N LEU A 58 -5.10 14.99 13.74
CA LEU A 58 -5.50 13.60 13.63
C LEU A 58 -4.33 12.68 13.24
N LYS A 59 -3.18 13.22 12.81
CA LYS A 59 -1.99 12.41 12.49
C LYS A 59 -1.60 11.44 13.62
N PRO A 60 -1.60 11.83 14.91
CA PRO A 60 -1.31 10.89 15.99
C PRO A 60 -2.35 9.78 16.12
N VAL A 61 -3.62 10.07 15.83
CA VAL A 61 -4.72 9.08 15.86
C VAL A 61 -4.57 8.10 14.70
N ILE A 62 -4.28 8.61 13.50
CA ILE A 62 -3.96 7.81 12.30
C ILE A 62 -2.78 6.89 12.59
N ALA A 63 -1.68 7.43 13.12
CA ALA A 63 -0.50 6.63 13.42
C ALA A 63 -0.80 5.50 14.42
N LYS A 64 -1.50 5.79 15.52
CA LYS A 64 -1.92 4.76 16.49
C LYS A 64 -2.79 3.68 15.86
N PHE A 65 -3.73 4.07 15.00
CA PHE A 65 -4.57 3.14 14.28
C PHE A 65 -3.75 2.22 13.36
N LEU A 66 -2.83 2.77 12.58
CA LEU A 66 -1.99 2.00 11.66
C LEU A 66 -1.03 1.08 12.39
N LEU A 67 -0.47 1.52 13.53
CA LEU A 67 0.35 0.67 14.40
C LEU A 67 -0.47 -0.52 14.93
N ALA A 68 -1.68 -0.26 15.43
CA ALA A 68 -2.55 -1.32 15.95
C ALA A 68 -2.96 -2.31 14.85
N ALA A 69 -3.31 -1.83 13.67
CA ALA A 69 -3.66 -2.69 12.54
C ALA A 69 -2.47 -3.57 12.13
N ARG A 70 -1.27 -2.98 11.97
CA ARG A 70 -0.04 -3.72 11.69
C ARG A 70 0.23 -4.78 12.76
N ASP A 71 0.10 -4.42 14.03
CA ASP A 71 0.34 -5.35 15.15
C ASP A 71 -0.68 -6.50 15.20
N ASN A 72 -1.86 -6.29 14.62
CA ASN A 72 -2.89 -7.32 14.40
C ASN A 72 -2.66 -8.16 13.13
N GLY A 73 -1.58 -7.93 12.38
CA GLY A 73 -1.24 -8.68 11.18
C GLY A 73 -1.66 -8.01 9.87
N ALA A 74 -2.22 -6.81 9.91
CA ALA A 74 -2.59 -6.08 8.69
C ALA A 74 -1.36 -5.70 7.87
N LEU A 75 -1.49 -5.80 6.55
CA LEU A 75 -0.52 -5.19 5.64
C LEU A 75 -0.86 -3.71 5.47
N VAL A 76 0.06 -2.84 5.86
CA VAL A 76 -0.10 -1.39 5.73
C VAL A 76 0.85 -0.83 4.67
N LEU A 77 0.28 -0.26 3.61
CA LEU A 77 0.99 0.41 2.51
C LEU A 77 0.88 1.93 2.63
N LEU A 78 2.03 2.61 2.72
CA LEU A 78 2.13 4.07 2.68
C LEU A 78 2.66 4.52 1.32
N VAL A 79 1.92 5.40 0.65
CA VAL A 79 2.26 5.89 -0.69
C VAL A 79 2.69 7.36 -0.67
N SER A 80 3.89 7.62 -1.17
CA SER A 80 4.47 8.96 -1.42
C SER A 80 4.38 9.84 -0.16
N SER A 81 3.62 10.94 -0.21
CA SER A 81 3.47 11.86 0.93
C SER A 81 3.09 11.18 2.25
N ALA A 82 2.34 10.07 2.22
CA ALA A 82 1.96 9.36 3.45
C ALA A 82 3.18 8.90 4.25
N ILE A 83 4.27 8.55 3.56
CA ILE A 83 5.54 8.16 4.18
C ILE A 83 6.08 9.34 4.98
N SER A 84 6.32 10.48 4.33
CA SER A 84 6.90 11.65 4.98
C SER A 84 6.02 12.26 6.08
N GLU A 85 4.70 12.15 5.96
CA GLU A 85 3.76 12.78 6.90
C GLU A 85 3.51 11.94 8.15
N LEU A 86 3.82 10.63 8.09
CA LEU A 86 3.58 9.70 9.19
C LEU A 86 4.87 9.04 9.72
N ALA A 87 6.02 9.22 9.07
CA ALA A 87 7.27 8.52 9.38
C ALA A 87 7.63 8.56 10.88
N ASP A 88 7.73 9.76 11.44
CA ASP A 88 8.09 9.96 12.85
C ASP A 88 7.12 9.27 13.81
N SER A 89 5.81 9.37 13.51
CA SER A 89 4.76 8.81 14.36
C SER A 89 4.66 7.28 14.27
N LEU A 90 5.16 6.70 13.18
CA LEU A 90 5.21 5.25 12.94
C LEU A 90 6.57 4.63 13.30
N GLY A 91 7.53 5.45 13.77
CA GLY A 91 8.90 4.99 14.07
C GLY A 91 9.67 4.58 12.81
N LEU A 92 9.36 5.17 11.66
CA LEU A 92 10.06 4.92 10.40
C LEU A 92 11.29 5.84 10.31
N HIS A 93 12.41 5.29 9.84
CA HIS A 93 13.65 6.04 9.62
C HIS A 93 13.77 6.38 8.13
N VAL A 94 12.98 7.36 7.69
CA VAL A 94 12.98 7.82 6.30
C VAL A 94 13.61 9.20 6.23
N GLN A 95 14.76 9.29 5.56
CA GLN A 95 15.36 10.57 5.22
C GLN A 95 14.98 10.94 3.79
N PHE A 96 14.54 12.17 3.58
CA PHE A 96 14.26 12.71 2.26
C PHE A 96 14.71 14.16 2.15
N ALA A 97 14.95 14.58 0.92
CA ALA A 97 15.26 15.92 0.50
C ALA A 97 14.32 16.31 -0.64
N GLU A 98 14.04 17.60 -0.76
CA GLU A 98 13.40 18.15 -1.94
C GLU A 98 14.33 18.01 -3.15
N ILE A 99 13.76 17.59 -4.26
CA ILE A 99 14.45 17.41 -5.54
C ILE A 99 13.63 18.06 -6.66
N GLU A 100 14.24 18.23 -7.83
CA GLU A 100 13.46 18.53 -9.03
C GLU A 100 12.43 17.41 -9.27
N ARG A 101 11.19 17.81 -9.52
CA ARG A 101 10.08 16.87 -9.68
C ARG A 101 10.39 15.86 -10.78
N GLN A 102 10.32 14.59 -10.42
CA GLN A 102 10.42 13.48 -11.36
C GLN A 102 9.03 12.98 -11.70
N SER A 103 8.74 12.85 -13.00
CA SER A 103 7.48 12.34 -13.54
C SER A 103 7.78 11.30 -14.61
N LYS A 104 7.95 10.04 -14.22
CA LYS A 104 8.41 8.98 -15.13
C LYS A 104 7.98 7.59 -14.67
N PHE A 105 7.87 6.67 -15.62
CA PHE A 105 7.89 5.25 -15.30
C PHE A 105 9.29 4.86 -14.85
N THR A 106 9.37 4.09 -13.77
CA THR A 106 10.63 3.60 -13.23
C THR A 106 10.44 2.23 -12.59
N HIS A 107 11.54 1.63 -12.17
CA HIS A 107 11.53 0.35 -11.48
C HIS A 107 12.56 0.34 -10.36
N THR A 108 12.38 -0.59 -9.43
CA THR A 108 13.33 -0.92 -8.38
C THR A 108 13.34 -2.43 -8.17
N GLU A 109 14.40 -2.95 -7.56
CA GLU A 109 14.49 -4.35 -7.18
C GLU A 109 14.16 -4.49 -5.69
N PHE A 110 13.24 -5.38 -5.35
CA PHE A 110 12.84 -5.68 -3.98
C PHE A 110 12.71 -7.19 -3.82
N GLU A 111 13.44 -7.79 -2.89
CA GLU A 111 13.41 -9.25 -2.62
C GLU A 111 13.56 -10.11 -3.89
N ASN A 112 14.49 -9.73 -4.79
CA ASN A 112 14.73 -10.36 -6.10
C ASN A 112 13.56 -10.24 -7.10
N GLN A 113 12.62 -9.33 -6.86
CA GLN A 113 11.54 -9.01 -7.76
C GLN A 113 11.69 -7.58 -8.29
N LYS A 114 11.52 -7.42 -9.60
CA LYS A 114 11.42 -6.12 -10.22
C LYS A 114 10.05 -5.52 -9.96
N ILE A 115 10.00 -4.38 -9.28
CA ILE A 115 8.79 -3.62 -9.02
C ILE A 115 8.76 -2.40 -9.93
N VAL A 116 7.70 -2.26 -10.72
CA VAL A 116 7.51 -1.20 -11.71
C VAL A 116 6.38 -0.27 -11.29
N GLY A 117 6.55 1.03 -11.47
CA GLY A 117 5.48 1.99 -11.19
C GLY A 117 5.73 3.36 -11.77
N TYR A 118 4.78 4.26 -11.53
CA TYR A 118 4.89 5.65 -11.95
C TYR A 118 5.37 6.51 -10.79
N LEU A 119 6.56 7.11 -10.93
CA LEU A 119 7.07 8.08 -9.97
C LEU A 119 6.55 9.46 -10.36
N ASN A 120 5.86 10.12 -9.42
CA ASN A 120 5.49 11.52 -9.50
C ASN A 120 5.79 12.19 -8.16
N SER A 121 7.04 12.60 -7.98
CA SER A 121 7.50 13.14 -6.70
C SER A 121 8.55 14.21 -6.87
N ASP A 122 8.50 15.22 -6.00
CA ASP A 122 9.53 16.22 -5.75
C ASP A 122 10.34 15.90 -4.48
N ARG A 123 10.25 14.66 -3.98
CA ARG A 123 11.04 14.15 -2.86
C ARG A 123 11.75 12.86 -3.28
N ASN A 124 12.99 12.68 -2.84
CA ASN A 124 13.76 11.44 -3.05
C ASN A 124 13.37 10.33 -2.05
N LEU A 125 12.07 10.08 -1.90
CA LEU A 125 11.55 8.98 -1.09
C LEU A 125 11.94 7.60 -1.69
N PRO A 126 11.96 6.55 -0.87
CA PRO A 126 12.20 5.19 -1.35
C PRO A 126 11.17 4.78 -2.41
N LEU A 127 11.65 4.17 -3.50
CA LEU A 127 10.77 3.69 -4.58
C LEU A 127 9.87 2.56 -4.07
N PHE A 128 10.43 1.58 -3.36
CA PHE A 128 9.69 0.51 -2.71
C PHE A 128 10.57 -0.11 -1.63
N GLU A 129 10.09 -0.15 -0.39
CA GLU A 129 10.81 -0.76 0.74
C GLU A 129 9.86 -1.27 1.82
N ARG A 130 10.41 -2.04 2.77
CA ARG A 130 9.69 -2.50 3.96
C ARG A 130 10.46 -2.12 5.21
N GLN A 131 9.79 -1.44 6.16
CA GLN A 131 10.39 -1.00 7.42
C GLN A 131 9.37 -1.14 8.57
N ASN A 132 9.77 -1.79 9.68
CA ASN A 132 8.95 -1.95 10.88
C ASN A 132 7.52 -2.49 10.61
N GLY A 133 7.39 -3.42 9.66
CA GLY A 133 6.12 -4.01 9.22
C GLY A 133 5.28 -3.15 8.27
N PHE A 134 5.73 -1.95 7.92
CA PHE A 134 5.09 -1.09 6.93
C PHE A 134 5.74 -1.26 5.56
N TRP A 135 4.90 -1.21 4.53
CA TRP A 135 5.31 -1.15 3.13
C TRP A 135 5.31 0.31 2.68
N LEU A 136 6.42 0.77 2.13
CA LEU A 136 6.63 2.17 1.79
C LEU A 136 6.94 2.26 0.29
N THR A 137 6.25 3.14 -0.43
CA THR A 137 6.50 3.33 -1.85
C THR A 137 6.26 4.75 -2.32
N SER A 138 7.15 5.30 -3.14
CA SER A 138 6.89 6.51 -3.91
C SER A 138 6.30 6.23 -5.30
N LEU A 139 6.08 4.96 -5.64
CA LEU A 139 5.46 4.54 -6.89
C LEU A 139 3.94 4.59 -6.76
N HIS A 140 3.30 5.34 -7.65
CA HIS A 140 1.85 5.47 -7.67
C HIS A 140 1.15 4.31 -8.34
N GLY A 141 -0.06 4.09 -7.85
CA GLY A 141 -0.84 2.89 -8.14
C GLY A 141 -1.71 2.93 -9.41
N PRO A 142 -2.49 1.85 -9.62
CA PRO A 142 -2.51 0.64 -8.79
C PRO A 142 -1.23 -0.18 -8.98
N LEU A 143 -0.45 -0.32 -7.91
CA LEU A 143 0.87 -0.97 -7.91
C LEU A 143 0.69 -2.48 -8.09
N VAL A 144 -0.29 -3.05 -7.39
CA VAL A 144 -0.64 -4.48 -7.45
C VAL A 144 -1.04 -4.91 -8.85
N ALA A 145 -1.81 -4.08 -9.57
CA ALA A 145 -2.24 -4.39 -10.93
C ALA A 145 -1.04 -4.48 -11.90
N LYS A 146 0.02 -3.70 -11.67
CA LYS A 146 1.24 -3.70 -12.49
C LYS A 146 2.30 -4.70 -12.02
N ASN A 147 2.17 -5.18 -10.78
CA ASN A 147 3.13 -6.04 -10.11
C ASN A 147 2.38 -7.18 -9.42
N PRO A 148 1.75 -8.07 -10.20
CA PRO A 148 0.94 -9.15 -9.65
C PRO A 148 1.69 -10.09 -8.72
N GLN A 149 3.01 -10.22 -8.89
CA GLN A 149 3.90 -10.94 -7.99
C GLN A 149 3.85 -10.45 -6.54
N LEU A 150 3.45 -9.19 -6.30
CA LEU A 150 3.30 -8.66 -4.94
C LEU A 150 2.13 -9.32 -4.19
N LEU A 151 1.12 -9.85 -4.88
CA LEU A 151 -0.03 -10.49 -4.24
C LEU A 151 0.40 -11.68 -3.37
N GLU A 152 1.34 -12.49 -3.85
CA GLU A 152 1.84 -13.64 -3.09
C GLU A 152 2.53 -13.21 -1.80
N THR A 153 3.42 -12.22 -1.90
CA THR A 153 4.12 -11.66 -0.75
C THR A 153 3.17 -10.97 0.23
N TRP A 154 2.15 -10.29 -0.28
CA TRP A 154 1.18 -9.54 0.53
C TRP A 154 0.19 -10.46 1.23
N PHE A 155 -0.33 -11.47 0.52
CA PHE A 155 -1.27 -12.42 1.10
C PHE A 155 -0.60 -13.34 2.12
N SER A 156 0.64 -13.76 1.88
CA SER A 156 1.43 -14.50 2.89
C SER A 156 1.76 -13.68 4.14
N THR A 157 1.76 -12.34 4.04
CA THR A 157 1.94 -11.46 5.22
C THR A 157 0.71 -11.43 6.11
N VAL A 158 -0.48 -11.47 5.52
CA VAL A 158 -1.77 -11.29 6.21
C VAL A 158 -2.36 -12.63 6.72
N ALA A 159 -2.01 -13.74 6.09
CA ALA A 159 -2.60 -15.04 6.40
C ALA A 159 -2.06 -15.66 7.70
N VAL A 160 -2.97 -16.07 8.60
CA VAL A 160 -2.80 -17.38 9.25
C VAL A 160 -3.15 -18.40 8.18
N LEU A 161 -2.14 -18.93 7.50
CA LEU A 161 -2.32 -19.78 6.33
C LEU A 161 -3.18 -21.01 6.67
N ASP A 162 -4.44 -20.98 6.26
CA ASP A 162 -5.16 -22.21 5.90
C ASP A 162 -4.97 -22.47 4.40
N ASP A 163 -5.09 -23.75 4.00
CA ASP A 163 -4.78 -24.20 2.64
C ASP A 163 -5.67 -23.53 1.57
N GLN A 164 -6.90 -23.10 1.91
CA GLN A 164 -7.84 -22.48 0.97
C GLN A 164 -7.39 -21.07 0.57
N LEU A 165 -6.83 -20.31 1.50
CA LEU A 165 -6.32 -18.97 1.19
C LEU A 165 -5.09 -19.08 0.28
N GLN A 166 -4.19 -20.04 0.53
CA GLN A 166 -2.98 -20.25 -0.28
C GLN A 166 -3.31 -20.64 -1.72
N ASP A 167 -4.28 -21.52 -1.93
CA ASP A 167 -4.74 -21.89 -3.28
C ASP A 167 -5.33 -20.69 -4.02
N ALA A 168 -6.06 -19.84 -3.30
CA ALA A 168 -6.61 -18.61 -3.83
C ALA A 168 -5.51 -17.57 -4.15
N VAL A 169 -4.46 -17.47 -3.34
CA VAL A 169 -3.27 -16.64 -3.63
C VAL A 169 -2.61 -17.08 -4.93
N ASN A 170 -2.35 -18.39 -5.06
CA ASN A 170 -1.71 -18.96 -6.24
C ASN A 170 -2.56 -18.71 -7.49
N SER A 171 -3.87 -18.93 -7.39
CA SER A 171 -4.83 -18.68 -8.48
C SER A 171 -4.87 -17.19 -8.88
N ALA A 172 -4.86 -16.29 -7.90
CA ALA A 172 -4.83 -14.84 -8.14
C ALA A 172 -3.56 -14.44 -8.90
N ARG A 173 -2.40 -14.94 -8.46
CA ARG A 173 -1.11 -14.68 -9.09
C ARG A 173 -1.09 -15.18 -10.53
N ASP A 174 -1.50 -16.41 -10.76
CA ASP A 174 -1.44 -17.02 -12.09
C ASP A 174 -2.40 -16.30 -13.07
N LEU A 175 -3.58 -15.89 -12.60
CA LEU A 175 -4.50 -15.04 -13.37
C LEU A 175 -3.87 -13.69 -13.71
N ALA A 176 -3.21 -13.08 -12.73
CA ALA A 176 -2.64 -11.76 -12.88
C ALA A 176 -1.41 -11.75 -13.80
N ILE A 177 -0.62 -12.82 -13.81
CA ILE A 177 0.44 -13.06 -14.81
C ILE A 177 -0.19 -13.21 -16.20
N ALA A 178 -1.22 -14.05 -16.34
CA ALA A 178 -1.88 -14.27 -17.63
C ALA A 178 -2.46 -12.97 -18.24
N LEU A 179 -3.00 -12.08 -17.40
CA LEU A 179 -3.53 -10.78 -17.83
C LEU A 179 -2.43 -9.75 -18.15
N ALA A 180 -1.20 -9.94 -17.68
CA ALA A 180 -0.09 -9.02 -17.95
C ALA A 180 0.64 -9.32 -19.27
N ASP A 181 0.45 -10.53 -19.82
CA ASP A 181 1.05 -11.01 -21.07
C ASP A 181 0.14 -10.77 -22.31
N GLU A 182 -1.08 -10.25 -22.14
CA GLU A 182 -2.02 -9.82 -23.21
C GLU A 182 -1.86 -8.33 -23.60
#